data_AF-A0A166CS61-F1
#
_entry.id   AF-A0A166CS61-F1
#
_cell.length_a   1.000
_cell.length_b   1.000
_cell.length_c   1.000
_cell.angle_alpha   90.00
_cell.angle_beta   90.00
_cell.angle_gamma   90.00
#
_symmetry.space_group_name_H-M   'P 1'
#
loop_
_entity.id
_entity.type
_entity.pdbx_description
1 polymer ?
#
loop_
_entity_poly.entity_id
_entity_poly.type
_entity_poly.pdbx_seq_one_letter_code
_entity_poly.pdbx_strand_id
1 'polypeptide(L)' 'MLNIREVNYKTAKKEILGYYKINKEAYIHDVANDLELDLELVANITNELIKEGRLGDVD' A
#
# COMPACT_ATOMS: atom_id res chain seq x y z
N MET A 1 -13.69 -9.88 -10.67
CA MET A 1 -14.41 -8.77 -10.03
C MET A 1 -13.44 -8.17 -9.05
N LEU A 2 -13.03 -6.91 -9.24
CA LEU A 2 -12.21 -6.20 -8.28
C LEU A 2 -13.12 -5.87 -7.10
N ASN A 3 -13.05 -6.66 -6.04
CA ASN A 3 -13.71 -6.30 -4.79
C ASN A 3 -12.87 -5.18 -4.18
N ILE A 4 -13.46 -4.00 -4.03
CA ILE A 4 -12.85 -2.91 -3.27
C ILE A 4 -13.58 -2.90 -1.93
N ARG A 5 -12.85 -3.17 -0.85
CA ARG A 5 -13.41 -3.16 0.49
C ARG A 5 -13.41 -1.74 1.06
N GLU A 6 -14.47 -1.40 1.79
CA GLU A 6 -14.47 -0.15 2.56
C GLU A 6 -13.55 -0.29 3.77
N VAL A 7 -12.55 0.59 3.84
CA VAL A 7 -11.60 0.65 4.95
C VAL A 7 -11.22 2.10 5.22
N ASN A 8 -11.01 2.44 6.50
CA ASN A 8 -10.52 3.76 6.84
C ASN A 8 -9.04 3.92 6.45
N TYR A 9 -8.66 5.16 6.15
CA TYR A 9 -7.31 5.52 5.70
C TYR A 9 -6.19 4.99 6.62
N LYS A 10 -6.38 5.12 7.95
CA LYS A 10 -5.39 4.69 8.94
C LYS A 10 -5.11 3.19 8.87
N THR A 11 -6.15 2.40 8.66
CA THR A 11 -6.06 0.94 8.54
C THR A 11 -5.41 0.56 7.22
N ALA A 12 -5.84 1.15 6.10
CA ALA A 12 -5.22 0.96 4.79
C ALA A 12 -3.72 1.27 4.82
N LYS A 13 -3.32 2.39 5.41
CA LYS A 13 -1.91 2.79 5.54
C LYS A 13 -1.06 1.80 6.34
N LYS A 14 -1.63 1.23 7.40
CA LYS A 14 -0.95 0.21 8.21
C LYS A 14 -0.75 -1.08 7.41
N GLU A 15 -1.77 -1.51 6.69
CA GLU A 15 -1.74 -2.75 5.90
C GLU A 15 -0.82 -2.65 4.69
N ILE A 16 -0.88 -1.54 3.93
CA ILE A 16 0.02 -1.28 2.80
C ILE A 16 1.48 -1.30 3.26
N LEU A 17 1.81 -0.63 4.37
CA LEU A 17 3.16 -0.70 4.94
C LEU A 17 3.53 -2.13 5.35
N GLY A 18 2.60 -2.87 5.96
CA GLY A 18 2.82 -4.26 6.34
C GLY A 18 3.12 -5.16 5.14
N TYR A 19 2.38 -4.96 4.04
CA TYR A 19 2.55 -5.70 2.80
C TYR A 19 3.96 -5.52 2.24
N TYR A 20 4.42 -4.28 2.06
CA TYR A 20 5.76 -4.00 1.53
C TYR A 20 6.90 -4.45 2.46
N LYS A 21 6.68 -4.52 3.77
CA LYS A 21 7.68 -5.06 4.71
C LYS A 21 7.88 -6.58 4.56
N ILE A 22 6.86 -7.29 4.10
CA ILE A 22 6.91 -8.73 3.83
C ILE A 22 7.43 -8.96 2.40
N ASN A 23 6.91 -8.20 1.44
CA ASN A 23 7.23 -8.30 0.01
C ASN A 23 8.11 -7.10 -0.39
N LYS A 24 9.44 -7.29 -0.35
CA LYS A 24 10.41 -6.21 -0.60
C LYS A 24 10.26 -5.54 -1.98
N GLU A 25 9.76 -6.28 -2.96
CA GLU A 25 9.49 -5.79 -4.32
C GLU A 25 8.07 -6.20 -4.70
N ALA A 26 7.16 -5.23 -4.70
CA ALA A 26 5.77 -5.42 -5.10
C ALA A 26 5.30 -4.23 -5.93
N TYR A 27 4.57 -4.48 -7.01
CA TYR A 27 3.96 -3.40 -7.76
C TYR A 27 2.69 -2.92 -7.05
N ILE A 28 2.37 -1.63 -7.20
CA ILE A 28 1.16 -1.04 -6.57
C ILE A 28 -0.14 -1.76 -6.96
N HIS A 29 -0.18 -2.40 -8.12
CA HIS A 29 -1.35 -3.17 -8.57
C HIS A 29 -1.51 -4.49 -7.82
N ASP A 30 -0.42 -5.16 -7.45
CA ASP A 30 -0.44 -6.37 -6.62
C ASP A 30 -0.97 -6.04 -5.23
N VAL A 31 -0.48 -4.94 -4.65
CA VAL A 31 -0.94 -4.45 -3.33
C VAL A 31 -2.43 -4.12 -3.35
N ALA A 32 -2.90 -3.43 -4.39
CA ALA A 32 -4.31 -3.08 -4.54
C ALA A 32 -5.20 -4.33 -4.67
N ASN A 33 -4.78 -5.30 -5.48
CA ASN A 33 -5.52 -6.53 -5.68
C ASN A 33 -5.56 -7.39 -4.42
N ASP A 34 -4.41 -7.63 -3.79
CA ASP A 34 -4.30 -8.54 -2.65
C ASP A 34 -4.95 -7.98 -1.39
N LEU A 35 -4.91 -6.66 -1.20
CA LEU A 35 -5.56 -5.98 -0.07
C LEU A 35 -7.01 -5.58 -0.36
N GLU A 36 -7.49 -5.85 -1.58
CA GLU A 36 -8.82 -5.44 -2.05
C GLU A 36 -9.04 -3.92 -1.87
N LEU A 37 -8.03 -3.12 -2.22
CA LEU A 37 -8.03 -1.66 -2.08
C LEU A 37 -8.11 -0.96 -3.43
N ASP A 38 -8.64 0.25 -3.40
CA ASP A 38 -8.58 1.14 -4.54
C ASP A 38 -7.12 1.48 -4.91
N LEU A 39 -6.80 1.41 -6.20
CA LEU A 39 -5.44 1.61 -6.72
C LEU A 39 -4.92 3.03 -6.45
N GLU A 40 -5.78 4.04 -6.55
CA GLU A 40 -5.40 5.43 -6.30
C GLU A 40 -5.13 5.63 -4.81
N LEU A 41 -5.93 5.03 -3.92
CA LEU A 41 -5.66 5.01 -2.49
C LEU A 41 -4.29 4.38 -2.17
N VAL A 42 -3.98 3.23 -2.77
CA VAL A 42 -2.68 2.57 -2.60
C VAL A 42 -1.54 3.47 -3.09
N ALA A 43 -1.65 4.04 -4.29
CA ALA A 43 -0.63 4.92 -4.84
C ALA A 43 -0.37 6.14 -3.95
N ASN A 44 -1.43 6.77 -3.44
CA ASN A 44 -1.33 7.93 -2.56
C ASN A 44 -0.64 7.57 -1.23
N ILE A 45 -1.04 6.48 -0.60
CA ILE A 45 -0.46 6.01 0.66
C ILE A 45 1.01 5.59 0.47
N THR A 46 1.33 4.86 -0.60
CA THR A 46 2.70 4.43 -0.88
C THR A 46 3.62 5.64 -1.05
N ASN A 47 3.18 6.65 -1.82
CA ASN A 47 3.92 7.92 -1.96
C ASN A 47 4.10 8.65 -0.62
N GLU A 48 3.09 8.65 0.25
CA GLU A 48 3.20 9.25 1.58
C GLU A 48 4.22 8.48 2.45
N LEU A 49 4.17 7.15 2.46
CA LEU A 49 5.11 6.31 3.20
C LEU A 49 6.56 6.47 2.73
N ILE A 50 6.78 6.68 1.42
CA ILE A 50 8.09 7.00 0.86
C ILE A 50 8.58 8.37 1.37
N LYS A 51 7.73 9.40 1.34
CA LYS A 51 8.05 10.73 1.88
C LYS A 51 8.34 10.70 3.40
N GLU A 52 7.71 9.77 4.12
CA GLU A 52 7.98 9.51 5.54
C GLU A 52 9.26 8.71 5.79
N GLY A 53 9.95 8.21 4.75
CA GLY A 53 11.12 7.34 4.87
C GLY A 53 10.80 5.94 5.41
N ARG A 54 9.55 5.48 5.26
CA ARG A 54 9.07 4.18 5.77
C ARG A 54 9.03 3.11 4.68
N LEU A 55 9.12 3.51 3.42
CA LEU A 55 9.23 2.69 2.22
C LEU A 55 10.26 3.33 1.28
N GLY A 56 10.79 2.54 0.35
CA GLY A 56 11.92 2.92 -0.51
C GLY A 56 13.24 2.38 0.03
N ASP A 57 14.28 2.42 -0.78
CA ASP A 57 15.62 2.01 -0.37
C ASP A 57 16.12 2.93 0.74
N VAL A 58 16.54 2.32 1.85
CA VAL A 58 17.45 2.95 2.79
C VAL A 58 18.83 2.81 2.16
N ASP A 59 19.38 3.91 1.64
CA ASP A 59 20.80 4.00 1.24
C ASP A 59 21.73 3.46 2.35
#